data_AF-A0A9N9V259-F1
#
_entry.id   AF-A0A9N9V259-F1
#
_cell.length_a   1.000
_cell.length_b   1.000
_cell.length_c   1.000
_cell.angle_alpha   90.00
_cell.angle_beta   90.00
_cell.angle_gamma   90.00
#
_symmetry.space_group_name_H-M   'P 1'
#
loop_
_entity.id
_entity.type
_entity.pdbx_description
1 polymer ?
#
loop_
_entity_poly.entity_id
_entity_poly.type
_entity_poly.pdbx_seq_one_letter_code
_entity_poly.pdbx_strand_id
1 'polypeptide(L)'
;MGKTRSTKAARRRYKADPNPILWEELKETEKQEEKAMIYTKREKWREVLARTGTDEKQLWALEKWARLRSWSAYELPKLPGIKDRRGIQHKTHRGKAKALSEKFFPESARGDDPIPGLKLLTYVTEGDIKEALKGIAPWKAPGPDEIPTGFLKTSMWETAS
;
A
#
# COMPACT_ATOMS: atom_id res chain seq x y z
N MET A 1 -15.69 24.91 15.70
CA MET A 1 -15.60 25.74 16.91
C MET A 1 -15.91 27.18 16.51
N GLY A 2 -17.06 27.73 16.91
CA GLY A 2 -17.41 29.13 16.62
C GLY A 2 -16.74 30.10 17.60
N LYS A 3 -16.66 31.39 17.24
CA LYS A 3 -16.11 32.45 18.12
C LYS A 3 -16.73 32.40 19.52
N THR A 4 -15.93 32.57 20.58
CA THR A 4 -16.43 32.51 21.96
C THR A 4 -17.32 33.71 22.28
N ARG A 5 -18.05 33.64 23.39
CA ARG A 5 -18.90 34.73 23.88
C ARG A 5 -18.11 36.02 24.11
N SER A 6 -16.85 35.94 24.56
CA SER A 6 -16.00 37.10 24.86
C SER A 6 -15.67 37.89 23.60
N THR A 7 -15.12 37.24 22.57
CA THR A 7 -14.79 37.89 21.29
C THR A 7 -16.01 38.38 20.54
N LYS A 8 -17.14 37.69 20.66
CA LYS A 8 -18.43 38.19 20.12
C LYS A 8 -18.87 39.46 20.83
N ALA A 9 -18.68 39.57 22.15
CA ALA A 9 -19.02 40.76 22.93
C ALA A 9 -18.09 41.94 22.62
N ALA A 10 -16.76 41.72 22.60
CA ALA A 10 -15.78 42.74 22.22
C ALA A 10 -16.03 43.26 20.79
N ARG A 11 -16.34 42.35 19.84
CA ARG A 11 -16.71 42.71 18.47
C ARG A 11 -18.00 43.51 18.36
N ARG A 12 -18.97 43.26 19.24
CA ARG A 12 -20.21 44.06 19.29
C ARG A 12 -19.94 45.45 19.84
N ARG A 13 -19.12 45.58 20.89
CA ARG A 13 -18.73 46.88 21.47
C ARG A 13 -17.99 47.75 20.46
N TYR A 14 -16.98 47.21 19.79
CA TYR A 14 -16.25 47.94 18.75
C TYR A 14 -17.13 48.36 17.55
N LYS A 15 -18.11 47.53 17.18
CA LYS A 15 -19.07 47.89 16.11
C LYS A 15 -20.05 48.99 16.53
N ALA A 16 -20.39 49.06 17.82
CA ALA A 16 -21.28 50.07 18.36
C ALA A 16 -20.56 51.42 18.53
N ASP A 17 -19.29 51.39 18.94
CA ASP A 17 -18.44 52.57 19.08
C ASP A 17 -17.01 52.27 18.61
N PRO A 18 -16.64 52.69 17.38
CA PRO A 18 -15.30 52.50 16.85
C PRO A 18 -14.27 53.42 17.53
N ASN A 19 -13.69 52.95 18.63
CA ASN A 19 -12.61 53.63 19.36
C ASN A 19 -11.32 52.78 19.36
N PRO A 20 -10.11 53.37 19.27
CA PRO A 20 -8.84 52.67 19.43
C PRO A 20 -8.73 51.77 20.67
N ILE A 21 -9.29 52.16 21.83
CA ILE A 21 -9.26 51.31 23.05
C ILE A 21 -10.04 50.01 22.85
N LEU A 22 -11.24 50.09 22.26
CA LEU A 22 -12.09 48.93 21.99
C LEU A 22 -11.53 48.05 20.87
N TRP A 23 -10.74 48.63 19.96
CA TRP A 23 -10.00 47.89 18.95
C TRP A 23 -8.88 47.04 19.54
N GLU A 24 -8.14 47.58 20.51
CA GLU A 24 -7.10 46.83 21.23
C GLU A 24 -7.71 45.67 22.05
N GLU A 25 -8.81 45.92 22.76
CA GLU A 25 -9.55 44.87 23.49
C GLU A 25 -10.05 43.75 22.56
N LEU A 26 -10.52 44.10 21.36
CA LEU A 26 -10.92 43.14 20.33
C LEU A 26 -9.74 42.30 19.84
N LYS A 27 -8.61 42.94 19.52
CA LYS A 27 -7.40 42.21 19.11
C LYS A 27 -6.89 41.27 20.20
N GLU A 28 -6.93 41.70 21.44
CA GLU A 28 -6.41 40.92 22.56
C GLU A 28 -7.29 39.69 22.83
N THR A 29 -8.62 39.85 22.78
CA THR A 29 -9.56 38.74 22.90
C THR A 29 -9.44 37.74 21.73
N GLU A 30 -9.27 38.22 20.49
CA GLU A 30 -9.03 37.34 19.33
C GLU A 30 -7.71 36.57 19.46
N LYS A 31 -6.64 37.23 19.92
CA LYS A 31 -5.33 36.59 20.15
C LYS A 31 -5.39 35.55 21.27
N GLN A 32 -6.12 35.82 22.35
CA GLN A 32 -6.32 34.86 23.43
C GLN A 32 -7.12 33.64 22.96
N GLU A 33 -8.16 33.83 22.14
CA GLU A 33 -8.89 32.72 21.52
C GLU A 33 -8.02 31.86 20.62
N GLU A 34 -7.22 32.50 19.76
CA GLU A 34 -6.34 31.79 18.85
C GLU A 34 -5.31 30.96 19.63
N LYS A 35 -4.69 31.56 20.65
CA LYS A 35 -3.77 30.86 21.56
C LYS A 35 -4.45 29.66 22.23
N ALA A 36 -5.66 29.85 22.78
CA ALA A 36 -6.41 28.78 23.41
C ALA A 36 -6.78 27.68 22.41
N MET A 37 -7.13 28.03 21.17
CA MET A 37 -7.42 27.07 20.10
C MET A 37 -6.17 26.26 19.72
N ILE A 38 -5.04 26.94 19.53
CA ILE A 38 -3.77 26.25 19.19
C ILE A 38 -3.37 25.32 20.32
N TYR A 39 -3.45 25.79 21.57
CA TYR A 39 -3.15 25.00 22.75
C TYR A 39 -4.05 23.77 22.87
N THR A 40 -5.37 23.94 22.79
CA THR A 40 -6.33 22.83 22.88
C THR A 40 -6.17 21.83 21.74
N LYS A 41 -5.93 22.29 20.50
CA LYS A 41 -5.60 21.39 19.38
C LYS A 41 -4.34 20.59 19.65
N ARG A 42 -3.30 21.23 20.18
CA ARG A 42 -2.02 20.58 20.52
C ARG A 42 -2.18 19.55 21.62
N GLU A 43 -2.89 19.88 22.70
CA GLU A 43 -3.17 18.95 23.79
C GLU A 43 -4.01 17.76 23.31
N LYS A 44 -5.06 18.01 22.54
CA LYS A 44 -5.88 16.93 21.96
C LYS A 44 -5.06 16.03 21.04
N TRP A 45 -4.14 16.60 20.27
CA TRP A 45 -3.23 15.83 19.42
C TRP A 45 -2.29 14.96 20.23
N ARG A 46 -1.70 15.49 21.31
CA ARG A 46 -0.84 14.71 22.23
C ARG A 46 -1.62 13.58 22.91
N GLU A 47 -2.84 13.83 23.33
CA GLU A 47 -3.73 12.82 23.90
C GLU A 47 -4.00 11.70 22.88
N VAL A 48 -4.26 12.06 21.61
CA VAL A 48 -4.40 11.08 20.53
C VAL A 48 -3.12 10.26 20.41
N LEU A 49 -1.94 10.89 20.26
CA LEU A 49 -0.65 10.19 20.14
C LEU A 49 -0.37 9.24 21.30
N ALA A 50 -0.67 9.65 22.54
CA ALA A 50 -0.49 8.81 23.72
C ALA A 50 -1.39 7.57 23.68
N ARG A 51 -2.63 7.70 23.18
CA ARG A 51 -3.57 6.58 22.98
C ARG A 51 -3.17 5.70 21.81
N THR A 52 -2.68 6.26 20.71
CA THR A 52 -2.25 5.49 19.53
C THR A 52 -0.98 4.70 19.76
N GLY A 53 -0.09 5.15 20.66
CA GLY A 53 1.15 4.46 20.96
C GLY A 53 0.99 3.09 21.63
N THR A 54 -0.22 2.77 22.11
CA THR A 54 -0.53 1.48 22.76
C THR A 54 -1.21 0.46 21.83
N ASP A 55 -1.72 0.87 20.66
CA ASP A 55 -2.41 0.01 19.70
C ASP A 55 -1.77 0.09 18.31
N GLU A 56 -1.17 -1.03 17.87
CA GLU A 56 -0.45 -1.13 16.61
C GLU A 56 -1.33 -0.75 15.39
N LYS A 57 -2.61 -1.11 15.39
CA LYS A 57 -3.51 -0.80 14.24
C LYS A 57 -3.75 0.70 14.11
N GLN A 58 -3.90 1.39 15.23
CA GLN A 58 -4.12 2.82 15.22
C GLN A 58 -2.83 3.58 14.87
N LEU A 59 -1.66 3.06 15.28
CA LEU A 59 -0.37 3.61 14.91
C LEU A 59 -0.16 3.58 13.38
N TRP A 60 -0.52 2.46 12.74
CA TRP A 60 -0.49 2.34 11.27
C TRP A 60 -1.49 3.28 10.57
N ALA A 61 -2.70 3.44 11.12
CA ALA A 61 -3.67 4.40 10.58
C ALA A 61 -3.18 5.85 10.69
N LEU A 62 -2.50 6.18 11.79
CA LEU A 62 -1.88 7.48 12.03
C LEU A 62 -0.70 7.75 11.08
N GLU A 63 0.19 6.77 10.87
CA GLU A 63 1.27 6.84 9.87
C GLU A 63 0.71 7.13 8.48
N LYS A 64 -0.32 6.38 8.08
CA LYS A 64 -0.96 6.54 6.78
C LYS A 64 -1.60 7.92 6.64
N TRP A 65 -2.25 8.40 7.68
CA TRP A 65 -2.81 9.76 7.72
C TRP A 65 -1.72 10.84 7.64
N ALA A 66 -0.62 10.67 8.37
CA ALA A 66 0.51 11.61 8.36
C ALA A 66 1.16 11.68 6.98
N ARG A 67 1.36 10.53 6.32
CA ARG A 67 1.88 10.43 4.96
C ARG A 67 0.97 11.08 3.91
N LEU A 68 -0.35 11.10 4.11
CA LEU A 68 -1.31 11.72 3.20
C LEU A 68 -1.52 13.22 3.45
N ARG A 69 -1.23 13.71 4.66
CA ARG A 69 -1.54 15.09 5.08
C ARG A 69 -0.32 15.94 5.43
N SER A 70 0.87 15.36 5.49
CA SER A 70 2.09 16.16 5.43
C SER A 70 2.05 16.89 4.09
N TRP A 71 2.19 18.21 4.13
CA TRP A 71 2.22 19.11 2.97
C TRP A 71 3.36 18.79 1.97
N SER A 72 4.06 17.67 2.16
CA SER A 72 4.94 17.04 1.20
C SER A 72 4.11 16.47 0.07
N ALA A 73 4.41 16.87 -1.17
CA ALA A 73 3.90 16.18 -2.34
C ALA A 73 4.12 14.68 -2.17
N TYR A 74 3.10 13.87 -2.45
CA TYR A 74 3.25 12.43 -2.56
C TYR A 74 4.43 12.18 -3.50
N GLU A 75 5.56 11.73 -2.96
CA GLU A 75 6.63 11.22 -3.80
C GLU A 75 6.05 9.96 -4.42
N LEU A 76 5.47 10.10 -5.61
CA LEU A 76 5.14 8.98 -6.48
C LEU A 76 6.32 8.03 -6.41
N PRO A 77 6.12 6.72 -6.14
CA PRO A 77 7.22 5.78 -6.13
C PRO A 77 7.96 5.92 -7.45
N LYS A 78 9.14 6.56 -7.38
CA LYS A 78 9.95 6.89 -8.55
C LYS A 78 10.56 5.57 -8.99
N LEU A 79 9.90 4.91 -9.95
CA LEU A 79 10.53 3.82 -10.68
C LEU A 79 11.89 4.34 -11.16
N PRO A 80 13.01 3.72 -10.77
CA PRO A 80 14.32 4.16 -11.23
C PRO A 80 14.30 4.15 -12.75
N GLY A 81 14.73 5.25 -13.37
CA GLY A 81 14.60 5.43 -14.81
C GLY A 81 15.25 4.28 -15.57
N ILE A 82 14.43 3.48 -16.25
CA ILE A 82 14.84 2.23 -16.88
C ILE A 82 15.70 2.56 -18.09
N LYS A 83 16.93 2.04 -18.06
CA LYS A 83 17.95 2.22 -19.09
C LYS A 83 18.07 0.93 -19.89
N ASP A 84 18.24 1.09 -21.19
CA ASP A 84 18.66 0.03 -22.10
C ASP A 84 20.10 -0.42 -21.76
N ARG A 85 20.56 -1.55 -22.32
CA ARG A 85 21.93 -2.08 -22.21
C ARG A 85 23.00 -1.06 -22.60
N ARG A 86 22.65 -0.06 -23.41
CA ARG A 86 23.50 1.09 -23.80
C ARG A 86 23.44 2.28 -22.83
N GLY A 87 22.72 2.17 -21.72
CA GLY A 87 22.57 3.24 -20.72
C GLY A 87 21.56 4.34 -21.08
N ILE A 88 20.82 4.19 -22.17
CA ILE A 88 19.90 5.20 -22.71
C ILE A 88 18.50 5.03 -22.10
N GLN A 89 17.87 6.14 -21.70
CA GLN A 89 16.47 6.17 -21.29
C GLN A 89 15.55 6.49 -22.47
N HIS A 90 14.64 5.57 -22.77
CA HIS A 90 13.71 5.73 -23.88
C HIS A 90 12.47 6.54 -23.46
N LYS A 91 12.10 7.55 -24.27
CA LYS A 91 10.87 8.34 -24.05
C LYS A 91 9.61 7.64 -24.56
N THR A 92 9.75 6.78 -25.58
CA THR A 92 8.64 6.05 -26.20
C THR A 92 8.22 4.83 -25.39
N HIS A 93 6.92 4.50 -25.39
CA HIS A 93 6.38 3.33 -24.69
C HIS A 93 7.05 2.02 -25.15
N ARG A 94 7.25 1.87 -26.47
CA ARG A 94 7.91 0.70 -27.06
C ARG A 94 9.37 0.56 -26.60
N GLY A 95 10.12 1.66 -26.55
CA GLY A 95 11.52 1.64 -26.07
C GLY A 95 11.62 1.32 -24.58
N LYS A 96 10.68 1.83 -23.76
CA LYS A 96 10.60 1.49 -22.33
C LYS A 96 10.28 0.01 -22.12
N ALA A 97 9.33 -0.55 -22.88
CA ALA A 97 8.96 -1.95 -22.80
C ALA A 97 10.13 -2.87 -23.16
N LYS A 98 10.92 -2.49 -24.19
CA LYS A 98 12.13 -3.23 -24.58
C LYS A 98 13.23 -3.16 -23.52
N ALA A 99 13.51 -1.97 -22.97
CA ALA A 99 14.51 -1.83 -21.91
C ALA A 99 14.09 -2.55 -20.62
N LEU A 100 12.78 -2.61 -20.33
CA LEU A 100 12.20 -3.44 -19.27
C LEU A 100 12.44 -4.92 -19.53
N SER A 101 12.08 -5.41 -20.72
CA SER A 101 12.21 -6.82 -21.05
C SER A 101 13.67 -7.26 -20.99
N GLU A 102 14.60 -6.49 -21.55
CA GLU A 102 16.02 -6.84 -21.51
C GLU A 102 16.61 -6.85 -20.10
N LYS A 103 16.15 -5.96 -19.20
CA LYS A 103 16.68 -5.85 -17.84
C LYS A 103 16.14 -6.95 -16.92
N PHE A 104 14.87 -7.31 -17.06
CA PHE A 104 14.20 -8.27 -16.17
C PHE A 104 14.10 -9.69 -16.77
N PHE A 105 14.19 -9.80 -18.09
CA PHE A 105 14.18 -11.05 -18.85
C PHE A 105 15.36 -11.02 -19.83
N PRO A 106 16.61 -11.04 -19.32
CA PRO A 106 17.75 -11.23 -20.21
C PRO A 106 17.52 -12.52 -20.99
N GLU A 107 17.84 -12.53 -22.29
CA GLU A 107 17.84 -13.77 -23.07
C GLU A 107 18.73 -14.76 -22.32
N SER A 108 18.10 -15.73 -21.66
CA SER A 108 18.83 -16.85 -21.08
C SER A 108 19.55 -17.50 -22.24
N ALA A 109 20.85 -17.78 -22.08
CA ALA A 109 21.52 -18.73 -22.95
C ALA A 109 20.57 -19.93 -23.07
N ARG A 110 20.21 -20.31 -24.30
CA ARG A 110 19.26 -21.40 -24.59
C ARG A 110 19.54 -22.55 -23.64
N GLY A 111 18.62 -22.77 -22.71
CA GLY A 111 18.83 -23.64 -21.57
C GLY A 111 18.67 -25.08 -21.96
N ASP A 112 19.75 -25.68 -22.45
CA ASP A 112 20.01 -27.12 -22.23
C ASP A 112 20.90 -27.33 -20.99
N ASP A 113 21.36 -26.25 -20.35
CA ASP A 113 22.18 -26.36 -19.15
C ASP A 113 21.29 -26.82 -17.97
N PRO A 114 21.59 -27.98 -17.37
CA PRO A 114 20.79 -28.51 -16.28
C PRO A 114 20.81 -27.54 -15.10
N ILE A 115 19.63 -27.19 -14.61
CA ILE A 115 19.46 -26.43 -13.36
C ILE A 115 20.18 -27.21 -12.25
N PRO A 116 21.22 -26.65 -11.59
CA PRO A 116 21.95 -27.36 -10.55
C PRO A 116 21.00 -27.76 -9.42
N GLY A 117 20.81 -29.07 -9.22
CA GLY A 117 19.93 -29.63 -8.19
C GLY A 117 18.56 -30.10 -8.68
N LEU A 118 18.18 -29.85 -9.94
CA LEU A 118 16.96 -30.42 -10.51
C LEU A 118 17.25 -31.85 -11.01
N LYS A 119 17.10 -32.84 -10.12
CA LYS A 119 17.06 -34.24 -10.54
C LYS A 119 15.74 -34.52 -11.24
N LEU A 120 15.72 -34.40 -12.57
CA LEU A 120 14.65 -34.99 -13.36
C LEU A 120 14.69 -36.49 -13.12
N LEU A 121 13.62 -37.04 -12.52
CA LEU A 121 13.46 -38.48 -12.37
C LEU A 121 13.36 -39.07 -13.78
N THR A 122 14.38 -39.83 -14.19
CA THR A 122 14.43 -40.51 -15.50
C THR A 122 13.38 -41.60 -15.63
N TYR A 123 12.82 -42.05 -14.51
CA TYR A 123 11.76 -43.05 -14.46
C TYR A 123 10.72 -42.62 -13.43
N VAL A 124 9.46 -42.57 -13.88
CA VAL A 124 8.30 -42.31 -13.04
C VAL A 124 7.69 -43.66 -12.67
N THR A 125 7.57 -43.95 -11.37
CA THR A 125 6.93 -45.18 -10.88
C THR A 125 5.45 -44.94 -10.59
N GLU A 126 4.66 -46.02 -10.53
CA GLU A 126 3.24 -45.92 -10.16
C GLU A 126 3.04 -45.31 -8.76
N GLY A 127 4.00 -45.52 -7.85
CA GLY A 127 4.02 -44.93 -6.52
C GLY A 127 4.11 -43.40 -6.56
N ASP A 128 4.97 -42.86 -7.42
CA ASP A 128 5.15 -41.41 -7.60
C ASP A 128 3.88 -40.75 -8.14
N ILE A 129 3.18 -41.43 -9.07
CA ILE A 129 1.90 -40.97 -9.64
C ILE A 129 0.82 -40.94 -8.55
N LYS A 130 0.74 -41.98 -7.72
CA LYS A 130 -0.20 -42.05 -6.59
C LYS A 130 0.07 -40.95 -5.56
N GLU A 131 1.34 -40.66 -5.26
CA GLU A 131 1.72 -39.60 -4.34
C GLU A 131 1.36 -38.21 -4.88
N ALA A 132 1.67 -37.94 -6.14
CA ALA A 132 1.32 -36.68 -6.80
C ALA A 132 -0.19 -36.44 -6.83
N LEU A 133 -0.99 -37.48 -7.13
CA LEU A 133 -2.45 -37.37 -7.18
C LEU A 133 -3.09 -37.20 -5.80
N LYS A 134 -2.51 -37.74 -4.71
CA LYS A 134 -3.06 -37.59 -3.35
C LYS A 134 -3.26 -36.12 -2.97
N GLY A 135 -2.29 -35.26 -3.28
CA GLY A 135 -2.31 -33.83 -2.92
C GLY A 135 -3.24 -32.95 -3.76
N ILE A 136 -3.75 -33.45 -4.90
CA ILE A 136 -4.55 -32.63 -5.83
C ILE A 136 -6.04 -32.74 -5.50
N ALA A 137 -6.73 -31.60 -5.39
CA ALA A 137 -8.18 -31.59 -5.15
C ALA A 137 -8.93 -32.23 -6.35
N PRO A 138 -9.86 -33.19 -6.13
CA PRO A 138 -10.47 -33.99 -7.19
C PRO A 138 -11.24 -33.16 -8.25
N TRP A 139 -11.84 -32.05 -7.86
CA TRP A 139 -12.74 -31.27 -8.73
C TRP A 139 -12.22 -29.87 -9.02
N LYS A 140 -10.90 -29.74 -9.22
CA LYS A 140 -10.34 -28.50 -9.79
C LYS A 140 -10.84 -28.30 -11.23
N ALA A 141 -10.80 -27.05 -11.67
CA ALA A 141 -11.12 -26.71 -13.05
C ALA A 141 -10.26 -27.56 -14.01
N PRO A 142 -10.89 -28.21 -14.99
CA PRO A 142 -10.19 -29.10 -15.91
C PRO A 142 -9.28 -28.30 -16.86
N GLY A 143 -8.24 -28.97 -17.36
CA GLY A 143 -7.32 -28.42 -18.33
C GLY A 143 -7.92 -28.38 -19.74
N PRO A 144 -7.10 -28.12 -20.77
CA PRO A 144 -7.52 -28.16 -22.17
C PRO A 144 -8.08 -29.51 -22.64
N ASP A 145 -7.80 -30.58 -21.88
CA ASP A 145 -8.28 -31.94 -22.08
C ASP A 145 -9.70 -32.16 -21.53
N GLU A 146 -10.26 -31.21 -20.79
CA GLU A 146 -11.59 -31.24 -20.18
C GLU A 146 -11.81 -32.39 -19.16
N ILE A 147 -10.76 -33.12 -18.78
CA ILE A 147 -10.84 -34.25 -17.86
C ILE A 147 -10.62 -33.77 -16.41
N PRO A 148 -11.60 -33.93 -15.51
CA PRO A 148 -11.41 -33.62 -14.09
C PRO A 148 -10.47 -34.61 -13.42
N THR A 149 -9.65 -34.13 -12.49
CA THR A 149 -8.71 -34.98 -11.72
C THR A 149 -9.41 -36.09 -10.93
N GLY A 150 -10.69 -35.90 -10.59
CA GLY A 150 -11.54 -36.90 -9.93
C GLY A 150 -11.67 -38.19 -10.74
N PHE A 151 -11.72 -38.10 -12.07
CA PHE A 151 -11.76 -39.28 -12.93
C PHE A 151 -10.46 -40.09 -12.88
N LEU A 152 -9.31 -39.39 -12.92
CA LEU A 152 -7.98 -40.03 -12.82
C LEU A 152 -7.77 -40.74 -11.49
N LYS A 153 -8.38 -40.18 -10.44
CA LYS A 153 -8.37 -40.76 -9.11
C LYS A 153 -9.18 -42.06 -9.07
N THR A 154 -10.42 -42.04 -9.55
CA THR A 154 -11.30 -43.23 -9.55
C THR A 154 -10.73 -44.38 -10.37
N SER A 155 -10.21 -44.12 -11.57
CA SER A 155 -9.66 -45.16 -12.45
C SER A 155 -8.42 -45.86 -11.87
N MET A 156 -7.63 -45.19 -11.03
CA MET A 156 -6.47 -45.82 -10.36
C MET A 156 -6.87 -46.79 -9.24
N TRP A 157 -8.05 -46.66 -8.64
CA TRP A 157 -8.51 -47.55 -7.57
C TRP A 157 -9.32 -48.74 -8.06
N GLU A 158 -9.90 -48.67 -9.27
CA GLU A 158 -10.58 -49.80 -9.91
C GLU A 158 -9.61 -50.88 -10.41
N THR A 159 -8.35 -50.53 -10.72
CA THR A 159 -7.32 -51.51 -11.13
C THR A 159 -6.62 -52.20 -9.96
N ALA A 160 -7.01 -51.91 -8.72
CA ALA A 160 -6.41 -52.46 -7.50
C ALA A 160 -7.33 -53.43 -6.72
N SER A 161 -8.45 -53.85 -7.32
CA SER A 161 -9.31 -54.97 -6.87
C SER A 161 -9.27 -56.09 -7.89
#